data_AF-G2IGU6-F1
#
_entry.id   AF-G2IGU6-F1
#
_cell.length_a   1.000
_cell.length_b   1.000
_cell.length_c   1.000
_cell.angle_alpha   90.00
_cell.angle_beta   90.00
_cell.angle_gamma   90.00
#
_symmetry.space_group_name_H-M   'P 1'
#
loop_
_entity.id
_entity.type
_entity.pdbx_description
1 polymer ?
#
loop_
_entity_poly.entity_id
_entity_poly.type
_entity_poly.pdbx_seq_one_letter_code
_entity_poly.pdbx_strand_id
1 'polypeptide(L)'
;MAVKREWTDNEKQSLLEHITECKKRKITVKDAAKLFSNMYPHITPGQARVYYYKLINETENFKKKYPQRIWTDEENNILFDYMAEFKNKKKIEIFDMLSVKLNRHPKAIASHYYSLKNNIDRENATCYSNIINNTSSSNFGTLFFKISKIHEIYEKALEIESILNKEKSIIELKVQLSEVFNRISSIEQKIVAF
;
A
#
# COMPACT_ATOMS: atom_id res chain seq x y z
N MET A 1 -29.56 -1.26 -25.20
CA MET A 1 -28.31 -0.49 -25.32
C MET A 1 -28.55 0.89 -24.72
N ALA A 2 -27.89 1.25 -23.61
CA ALA A 2 -28.05 2.59 -23.04
C ALA A 2 -27.27 3.59 -23.90
N VAL A 3 -27.97 4.55 -24.49
CA VAL A 3 -27.40 5.60 -25.35
C VAL A 3 -26.34 6.35 -24.55
N LYS A 4 -25.08 6.35 -25.03
CA LYS A 4 -23.99 7.19 -24.50
C LYS A 4 -24.31 8.64 -24.85
N ARG A 5 -25.10 9.31 -24.00
CA ARG A 5 -25.30 10.77 -24.10
C ARG A 5 -23.97 11.47 -23.83
N GLU A 6 -23.59 12.37 -24.72
CA GLU A 6 -22.47 13.28 -24.49
C GLU A 6 -22.87 14.35 -23.47
N TRP A 7 -21.95 14.62 -22.54
CA TRP A 7 -22.12 15.67 -21.54
C TRP A 7 -21.77 17.01 -22.18
N THR A 8 -22.61 18.01 -21.95
CA THR A 8 -22.35 19.38 -22.39
C THR A 8 -21.24 20.03 -21.54
N ASP A 9 -20.55 21.04 -22.09
CA ASP A 9 -19.48 21.71 -21.36
C ASP A 9 -19.97 22.41 -20.08
N ASN A 10 -21.20 22.90 -20.08
CA ASN A 10 -21.86 23.45 -18.88
C ASN A 10 -22.09 22.38 -17.80
N GLU A 11 -22.51 21.17 -18.19
CA GLU A 11 -22.68 20.05 -17.25
C GLU A 11 -21.32 19.58 -16.68
N LYS A 12 -20.27 19.56 -17.50
CA LYS A 12 -18.89 19.23 -17.06
C LYS A 12 -18.41 20.21 -15.99
N GLN A 13 -18.51 21.51 -16.29
CA GLN A 13 -18.05 22.57 -15.40
C GLN A 13 -18.86 22.59 -14.10
N SER A 14 -20.18 22.51 -14.20
CA SER A 14 -21.08 22.46 -13.04
C SER A 14 -20.81 21.28 -12.12
N LEU A 15 -20.50 20.10 -12.68
CA LEU A 15 -20.17 18.90 -11.90
C LEU A 15 -18.86 19.09 -11.12
N LEU A 16 -17.83 19.65 -11.76
CA LEU A 16 -16.54 19.91 -11.12
C LEU A 16 -16.68 20.93 -9.99
N GLU A 17 -17.36 22.04 -10.23
CA GLU A 17 -17.59 23.09 -9.24
C GLU A 17 -18.40 22.57 -8.05
N HIS A 18 -19.51 21.86 -8.31
CA HIS A 18 -20.37 21.33 -7.27
C HIS A 18 -19.65 20.35 -6.33
N ILE A 19 -18.90 19.40 -6.89
CA ILE A 19 -18.19 18.42 -6.06
C ILE A 19 -17.00 19.06 -5.34
N THR A 20 -16.33 20.04 -5.95
CA THR A 20 -15.25 20.79 -5.29
C THR A 20 -15.77 21.58 -4.09
N GLU A 21 -16.92 22.24 -4.22
CA GLU A 21 -17.56 22.96 -3.12
C GLU A 21 -18.06 22.01 -2.02
N CYS A 22 -18.62 20.85 -2.40
CA CYS A 22 -18.99 19.80 -1.44
C CYS A 22 -17.77 19.24 -0.68
N LYS A 23 -16.63 19.06 -1.35
CA LYS A 23 -15.38 18.62 -0.73
C LYS A 23 -14.88 19.61 0.32
N LYS A 24 -14.95 20.93 0.08
CA LYS A 24 -14.60 21.95 1.09
C LYS A 24 -15.44 21.81 2.36
N ARG A 25 -16.69 21.34 2.23
CA ARG A 25 -17.62 21.07 3.33
C ARG A 25 -17.50 19.65 3.92
N LYS A 26 -16.43 18.91 3.58
CA LYS A 26 -16.17 17.53 4.02
C LYS A 26 -17.23 16.50 3.60
N ILE A 27 -17.98 16.76 2.53
CA ILE A 27 -18.95 15.82 1.96
C ILE A 27 -18.24 14.82 1.05
N THR A 28 -18.62 13.54 1.11
CA THR A 28 -18.00 12.52 0.26
C THR A 28 -18.40 12.69 -1.20
N VAL A 29 -17.54 12.27 -2.13
CA VAL A 29 -17.83 12.32 -3.58
C VAL A 29 -19.10 11.53 -3.93
N LYS A 30 -19.40 10.45 -3.19
CA LYS A 30 -20.61 9.65 -3.38
C LYS A 30 -21.86 10.48 -3.06
N ASP A 31 -21.84 11.20 -1.94
CA ASP A 31 -22.98 12.00 -1.49
C ASP A 31 -23.13 13.27 -2.33
N ALA A 32 -22.01 13.89 -2.72
CA ALA A 32 -22.01 15.02 -3.65
C ALA A 32 -22.57 14.64 -5.03
N ALA A 33 -22.25 13.46 -5.55
CA ALA A 33 -22.84 12.97 -6.80
C ALA A 33 -24.35 12.74 -6.68
N LYS A 34 -24.84 12.31 -5.50
CA LYS A 34 -26.27 12.18 -5.23
C LYS A 34 -26.97 13.54 -5.19
N LEU A 35 -26.36 14.54 -4.55
CA LEU A 35 -26.88 15.91 -4.53
C LEU A 35 -26.91 16.53 -5.92
N PHE A 36 -25.88 16.28 -6.73
CA PHE A 36 -25.84 16.72 -8.12
C PHE A 36 -26.97 16.15 -8.96
N SER A 37 -27.27 14.85 -8.81
CA SER A 37 -28.39 14.19 -9.48
C SER A 37 -29.77 14.71 -9.07
N ASN A 38 -29.90 15.28 -7.87
CA ASN A 38 -31.15 15.93 -7.47
C ASN A 38 -31.36 17.25 -8.22
N MET A 39 -30.28 17.96 -8.57
CA MET A 39 -30.33 19.20 -9.36
C MET A 39 -30.45 18.94 -10.87
N TYR A 40 -29.92 17.81 -11.33
CA TYR A 40 -29.97 17.35 -12.72
C TYR A 40 -30.57 15.95 -12.81
N PRO A 41 -31.92 15.81 -12.75
CA PRO A 41 -32.60 14.52 -12.64
C PRO A 41 -32.32 13.54 -13.79
N HIS A 42 -31.89 14.05 -14.95
CA HIS A 42 -31.49 13.24 -16.10
C HIS A 42 -30.11 12.57 -15.96
N ILE A 43 -29.35 12.90 -14.91
CA ILE A 43 -28.02 12.33 -14.61
C ILE A 43 -28.12 11.50 -13.34
N THR A 44 -27.87 10.19 -13.43
CA THR A 44 -27.89 9.33 -12.25
C THR A 44 -26.68 9.57 -11.34
N PRO A 45 -26.78 9.29 -10.02
CA PRO A 45 -25.66 9.48 -9.10
C PRO A 45 -24.42 8.67 -9.50
N GLY A 46 -24.64 7.48 -10.08
CA GLY A 46 -23.58 6.65 -10.63
C GLY A 46 -22.87 7.31 -11.82
N GLN A 47 -23.63 7.86 -12.77
CA GLN A 47 -23.08 8.58 -13.92
C GLN A 47 -22.30 9.82 -13.48
N ALA A 48 -22.86 10.65 -12.59
CA ALA A 48 -22.18 11.83 -12.05
C ALA A 48 -20.85 11.46 -11.37
N ARG A 49 -20.85 10.40 -10.55
CA ARG A 49 -19.64 9.94 -9.85
C ARG A 49 -18.57 9.43 -10.83
N VAL A 50 -18.94 8.56 -11.76
CA VAL A 50 -18.00 8.00 -12.76
C VAL A 50 -17.43 9.12 -13.63
N TYR A 51 -18.28 10.03 -14.07
CA TYR A 51 -17.90 11.11 -14.96
C TYR A 51 -17.04 12.16 -14.25
N TYR A 52 -17.29 12.48 -12.99
CA TYR A 52 -16.42 13.32 -12.18
C TYR A 52 -15.00 12.74 -12.04
N TYR A 53 -14.87 11.44 -11.75
CA TYR A 53 -13.54 10.83 -11.73
C TYR A 53 -12.88 10.83 -13.10
N LYS A 54 -13.65 10.68 -14.19
CA LYS A 54 -13.12 10.84 -15.54
C LYS A 54 -12.58 12.27 -15.74
N LEU A 55 -13.36 13.30 -15.41
CA LEU A 55 -12.95 14.70 -15.52
C LEU A 55 -11.71 15.03 -14.67
N ILE A 56 -11.65 14.60 -13.41
CA ILE A 56 -10.44 14.82 -12.58
C ILE A 56 -9.21 14.15 -13.16
N ASN A 57 -9.35 12.92 -13.67
CA ASN A 57 -8.25 12.27 -14.37
C ASN A 57 -7.91 13.00 -15.68
N GLU A 58 -8.88 13.65 -16.31
CA GLU A 58 -8.68 14.49 -17.50
C GLU A 58 -8.14 15.89 -17.19
N THR A 59 -8.25 16.41 -15.97
CA THR A 59 -7.81 17.78 -15.61
C THR A 59 -6.57 17.82 -14.72
N GLU A 60 -6.43 16.90 -13.76
CA GLU A 60 -5.27 16.82 -12.85
C GLU A 60 -4.14 15.94 -13.42
N ASN A 61 -4.47 14.83 -14.09
CA ASN A 61 -3.46 13.92 -14.66
C ASN A 61 -3.04 14.25 -16.10
N PHE A 62 -3.78 15.07 -16.86
CA PHE A 62 -3.37 15.45 -18.23
C PHE A 62 -2.24 16.48 -18.27
N LYS A 63 -2.02 17.27 -17.21
CA LYS A 63 -0.89 18.21 -17.19
C LYS A 63 0.45 17.51 -16.96
N LYS A 64 0.45 16.31 -16.38
CA LYS A 64 1.66 15.48 -16.23
C LYS A 64 1.74 14.47 -17.36
N LYS A 65 2.66 14.69 -18.30
CA LYS A 65 3.02 13.68 -19.30
C LYS A 65 3.76 12.55 -18.58
N TYR A 66 3.08 11.43 -18.37
CA TYR A 66 3.71 10.21 -17.89
C TYR A 66 4.36 9.46 -19.06
N PRO A 67 5.63 9.05 -18.96
CA PRO A 67 6.29 8.25 -19.99
C PRO A 67 5.58 6.89 -20.13
N GLN A 68 5.21 6.53 -21.35
CA GLN A 68 4.78 5.17 -21.67
C GLN A 68 6.02 4.33 -21.95
N ARG A 69 6.53 3.66 -20.91
CA ARG A 69 7.68 2.76 -21.00
C ARG A 69 7.32 1.37 -20.45
N ILE A 70 8.05 0.36 -20.90
CA ILE A 70 7.93 -1.03 -20.41
C ILE A 70 8.24 -1.05 -18.91
N TRP A 71 7.57 -1.91 -18.16
CA TRP A 71 7.83 -2.10 -16.73
C TRP A 71 9.17 -2.78 -16.52
N THR A 72 10.03 -2.20 -15.68
CA THR A 72 11.31 -2.83 -15.31
C THR A 72 11.19 -3.63 -14.03
N ASP A 73 12.15 -4.52 -13.79
CA ASP A 73 12.18 -5.32 -12.57
C ASP A 73 12.41 -4.45 -11.32
N GLU A 74 13.16 -3.35 -11.44
CA GLU A 74 13.29 -2.37 -10.34
C GLU A 74 11.95 -1.70 -10.02
N GLU A 75 11.15 -1.34 -11.04
CA GLU A 75 9.82 -0.76 -10.82
C GLU A 75 8.88 -1.78 -10.17
N ASN A 76 9.01 -3.07 -10.51
CA ASN A 76 8.24 -4.15 -9.89
C ASN A 76 8.64 -4.34 -8.42
N ASN A 77 9.93 -4.35 -8.11
CA ASN A 77 10.43 -4.47 -6.73
C ASN A 77 9.94 -3.31 -5.87
N ILE A 78 10.09 -2.06 -6.35
CA ILE A 78 9.62 -0.87 -5.64
C ILE A 78 8.10 -0.92 -5.40
N LEU A 79 7.32 -1.38 -6.39
CA LEU A 79 5.88 -1.55 -6.27
C LEU A 79 5.52 -2.51 -5.14
N PHE A 80 6.14 -3.70 -5.10
CA PHE A 80 5.82 -4.69 -4.07
C PHE A 80 6.32 -4.29 -2.68
N ASP A 81 7.51 -3.69 -2.59
CA ASP A 81 8.06 -3.17 -1.32
C ASP A 81 7.12 -2.12 -0.72
N TYR A 82 6.62 -1.17 -1.54
CA TYR A 82 5.68 -0.15 -1.08
C TYR A 82 4.33 -0.74 -0.66
N MET A 83 3.86 -1.76 -1.38
CA MET A 83 2.62 -2.44 -1.01
C MET A 83 2.75 -3.19 0.32
N ALA A 84 3.94 -3.70 0.65
CA ALA A 84 4.24 -4.34 1.94
C ALA A 84 4.41 -3.31 3.07
N GLU A 85 5.19 -2.25 2.83
CA GLU A 85 5.46 -1.17 3.78
C GLU A 85 4.17 -0.46 4.21
N PHE A 86 3.28 -0.17 3.25
CA PHE A 86 2.03 0.55 3.49
C PHE A 86 0.79 -0.35 3.55
N LYS A 87 0.93 -1.62 3.98
CA LYS A 87 -0.16 -2.61 4.03
C LYS A 87 -1.45 -2.13 4.72
N ASN A 88 -1.33 -1.19 5.67
CA ASN A 88 -2.45 -0.64 6.44
C ASN A 88 -3.16 0.56 5.76
N LYS A 89 -2.64 1.07 4.64
CA LYS A 89 -3.26 2.17 3.88
C LYS A 89 -4.20 1.63 2.79
N LYS A 90 -5.11 2.49 2.32
CA LYS A 90 -5.95 2.14 1.16
C LYS A 90 -5.08 2.04 -0.09
N LYS A 91 -5.24 0.97 -0.87
CA LYS A 91 -4.45 0.73 -2.10
C LYS A 91 -4.43 1.91 -3.06
N ILE A 92 -5.54 2.64 -3.17
CA ILE A 92 -5.64 3.82 -4.05
C ILE A 92 -4.64 4.91 -3.63
N GLU A 93 -4.45 5.11 -2.33
CA GLU A 93 -3.51 6.08 -1.78
C GLU A 93 -2.06 5.61 -2.01
N ILE A 94 -1.80 4.30 -1.93
CA ILE A 94 -0.49 3.73 -2.22
C ILE A 94 -0.13 3.94 -3.70
N PHE A 95 -1.09 3.74 -4.62
CA PHE A 95 -0.87 3.97 -6.05
C PHE A 95 -0.64 5.45 -6.38
N ASP A 96 -1.32 6.36 -5.70
CA ASP A 96 -1.09 7.80 -5.84
C ASP A 96 0.31 8.20 -5.33
N MET A 97 0.78 7.62 -4.21
CA MET A 97 2.15 7.84 -3.71
C MET A 97 3.19 7.28 -4.69
N LEU A 98 2.97 6.07 -5.19
CA LEU A 98 3.85 5.43 -6.18
C LEU A 98 3.89 6.20 -7.51
N SER A 99 2.82 6.91 -7.86
CA SER A 99 2.79 7.72 -9.08
C SER A 99 3.89 8.77 -9.11
N VAL A 100 4.16 9.39 -7.95
CA VAL A 100 5.24 10.38 -7.81
C VAL A 100 6.60 9.71 -7.91
N LYS A 101 6.78 8.57 -7.22
CA LYS A 101 8.07 7.86 -7.15
C LYS A 101 8.48 7.22 -8.47
N LEU A 102 7.55 6.56 -9.14
CA LEU A 102 7.79 5.84 -10.39
C LEU A 102 7.59 6.72 -11.62
N ASN A 103 7.13 7.96 -11.44
CA ASN A 103 6.71 8.83 -12.52
C ASN A 103 5.77 8.11 -13.50
N ARG A 104 4.75 7.42 -12.96
CA ARG A 104 3.76 6.67 -13.74
C ARG A 104 2.35 7.04 -13.31
N HIS A 105 1.39 6.89 -14.21
CA HIS A 105 0.00 7.17 -13.88
C HIS A 105 -0.54 6.17 -12.82
N PRO A 106 -1.25 6.61 -11.77
CA PRO A 106 -1.74 5.72 -10.70
C PRO A 106 -2.57 4.53 -11.22
N LYS A 107 -3.44 4.77 -12.22
CA LYS A 107 -4.20 3.69 -12.88
C LYS A 107 -3.32 2.66 -13.58
N ALA A 108 -2.22 3.08 -14.20
CA ALA A 108 -1.31 2.14 -14.87
C ALA A 108 -0.61 1.27 -13.83
N ILE A 109 -0.19 1.87 -12.71
CA ILE A 109 0.37 1.16 -11.55
C ILE A 109 -0.63 0.14 -11.00
N ALA A 110 -1.88 0.55 -10.77
CA ALA A 110 -2.93 -0.33 -10.28
C ALA A 110 -3.16 -1.51 -11.23
N SER A 111 -3.32 -1.24 -12.53
CA SER A 111 -3.53 -2.28 -13.55
C SER A 111 -2.38 -3.27 -13.58
N HIS A 112 -1.14 -2.78 -13.52
CA HIS A 112 0.06 -3.61 -13.53
C HIS A 112 0.18 -4.48 -12.27
N TYR A 113 -0.03 -3.89 -11.09
CA TYR A 113 -0.04 -4.61 -9.82
C TYR A 113 -1.03 -5.78 -9.82
N TYR A 114 -2.28 -5.56 -10.26
CA TYR A 114 -3.27 -6.63 -10.32
C TYR A 114 -2.93 -7.68 -11.40
N SER A 115 -2.34 -7.27 -12.52
CA SER A 115 -1.85 -8.21 -13.53
C SER A 115 -0.78 -9.14 -12.97
N LEU A 116 0.24 -8.58 -12.31
CA LEU A 116 1.31 -9.36 -11.68
C LEU A 116 0.77 -10.28 -10.61
N LYS A 117 -0.10 -9.77 -9.73
CA LYS A 117 -0.70 -10.59 -8.68
C LYS A 117 -1.49 -11.76 -9.25
N ASN A 118 -2.32 -11.51 -10.26
CA ASN A 118 -3.10 -12.58 -10.89
C ASN A 118 -2.22 -13.62 -11.59
N ASN A 119 -1.09 -13.21 -12.18
CA ASN A 119 -0.13 -14.14 -12.78
C ASN A 119 0.54 -15.00 -11.71
N ILE A 120 1.00 -14.40 -10.61
CA ILE A 120 1.56 -15.12 -9.46
C ILE A 120 0.53 -16.11 -8.90
N ASP A 121 -0.72 -15.70 -8.73
CA ASP A 121 -1.78 -16.57 -8.23
C ASP A 121 -2.05 -17.76 -9.17
N ARG A 122 -1.99 -17.55 -10.50
CA ARG A 122 -2.13 -18.62 -11.50
C ARG A 122 -0.95 -19.57 -11.54
N GLU A 123 0.27 -19.05 -11.48
CA GLU A 123 1.50 -19.85 -11.44
C GLU A 123 1.52 -20.72 -10.18
N ASN A 124 1.19 -20.13 -9.04
CA ASN A 124 1.05 -20.84 -7.77
C ASN A 124 -0.03 -21.91 -7.86
N ALA A 125 -1.22 -21.60 -8.38
CA ALA A 125 -2.28 -22.59 -8.56
C ALA A 125 -1.83 -23.77 -9.43
N THR A 126 -1.11 -23.49 -10.52
CA THR A 126 -0.56 -24.52 -11.42
C THR A 126 0.51 -25.36 -10.71
N CYS A 127 1.41 -24.72 -9.96
CA CYS A 127 2.44 -25.38 -9.17
C CYS A 127 1.82 -26.30 -8.11
N TYR A 128 0.87 -25.79 -7.32
CA TYR A 128 0.17 -26.57 -6.30
C TYR A 128 -0.63 -27.72 -6.92
N SER A 129 -1.32 -27.50 -8.05
CA SER A 129 -2.01 -28.60 -8.74
C SER A 129 -1.05 -29.67 -9.23
N ASN A 130 0.13 -29.28 -9.73
CA ASN A 130 1.16 -30.23 -10.16
C ASN A 130 1.75 -31.02 -8.98
N ILE A 131 1.96 -30.36 -7.84
CA ILE A 131 2.40 -31.04 -6.61
C ILE A 131 1.32 -32.02 -6.16
N ILE A 132 0.06 -31.61 -6.09
CA ILE A 132 -1.05 -32.47 -5.64
C ILE A 132 -1.22 -33.68 -6.58
N ASN A 133 -1.16 -33.46 -7.90
CA ASN A 133 -1.41 -34.51 -8.88
C ASN A 133 -0.23 -35.48 -9.03
N ASN A 134 1.01 -35.05 -8.77
CA ASN A 134 2.21 -35.88 -8.93
C ASN A 134 2.80 -36.41 -7.62
N THR A 135 2.19 -36.09 -6.47
CA THR A 135 2.66 -36.54 -5.16
C THR A 135 1.68 -37.57 -4.61
N SER A 136 2.14 -38.79 -4.31
CA SER A 136 1.32 -39.77 -3.60
C SER A 136 0.91 -39.23 -2.22
N SER A 137 -0.23 -39.67 -1.70
CA SER A 137 -0.75 -39.22 -0.39
C SER A 137 0.26 -39.37 0.75
N SER A 138 1.11 -40.42 0.72
CA SER A 138 2.20 -40.63 1.68
C SER A 138 3.31 -39.58 1.57
N ASN A 139 3.67 -39.18 0.34
CA ASN A 139 4.70 -38.19 0.08
C ASN A 139 4.19 -36.77 0.40
N PHE A 140 2.89 -36.52 0.23
CA PHE A 140 2.26 -35.26 0.62
C PHE A 140 2.25 -35.08 2.14
N GLY A 141 1.93 -36.13 2.90
CA GLY A 141 2.03 -36.12 4.37
C GLY A 141 3.46 -35.86 4.86
N THR A 142 4.45 -36.46 4.19
CA THR A 142 5.88 -36.22 4.49
C THR A 142 6.31 -34.79 4.18
N LEU A 143 5.83 -34.22 3.06
CA LEU A 143 6.09 -32.84 2.69
C LEU A 143 5.49 -31.85 3.70
N PHE A 144 4.23 -32.09 4.11
CA PHE A 144 3.54 -31.26 5.10
C PHE A 144 4.26 -31.29 6.46
N PHE A 145 4.72 -32.47 6.89
CA PHE A 145 5.50 -32.61 8.11
C PHE A 145 6.85 -31.85 8.05
N LYS A 146 7.54 -31.91 6.90
CA LYS A 146 8.77 -31.13 6.68
C LYS A 146 8.51 -29.63 6.72
N ILE A 147 7.44 -29.14 6.08
CA ILE A 147 7.04 -27.72 6.11
C ILE A 147 6.73 -27.29 7.54
N SER A 148 5.99 -28.10 8.29
CA SER A 148 5.65 -27.81 9.69
C SER A 148 6.91 -27.70 10.56
N LYS A 149 7.89 -28.59 10.37
CA LYS A 149 9.20 -28.50 11.05
C LYS A 149 9.98 -27.24 10.67
N ILE A 150 9.99 -26.86 9.39
CA ILE A 150 10.64 -25.62 8.94
C ILE A 150 9.99 -24.41 9.61
N HIS A 151 8.66 -24.38 9.69
CA HIS A 151 7.93 -23.31 10.35
C HIS A 151 8.27 -23.23 11.85
N GLU A 152 8.33 -24.37 12.55
CA GLU A 152 8.75 -24.41 13.96
C GLU A 152 10.17 -23.87 14.16
N ILE A 153 11.11 -24.22 13.27
CA ILE A 153 12.48 -23.69 13.30
C ILE A 153 12.48 -22.17 13.06
N TYR A 154 11.67 -21.70 12.13
CA TYR A 154 11.54 -20.28 11.82
C TYR A 154 11.03 -19.47 13.03
N GLU A 155 9.97 -19.94 13.70
CA GLU A 155 9.44 -19.28 14.89
C GLU A 155 10.49 -19.23 16.03
N LYS A 156 11.24 -20.32 16.22
CA LYS A 156 12.36 -20.35 17.18
C LYS A 156 13.47 -19.36 16.80
N ALA A 157 13.76 -19.18 15.52
CA ALA A 157 14.76 -18.21 15.07
C ALA A 157 14.32 -16.76 15.34
N LEU A 158 13.04 -16.45 15.15
CA LEU A 158 12.48 -15.13 15.50
C LEU A 158 12.54 -14.86 17.01
N GLU A 159 12.30 -15.88 17.84
CA GLU A 159 12.45 -15.76 19.29
C GLU A 159 13.90 -15.46 19.70
N ILE A 160 14.88 -16.17 19.09
CA ILE A 160 16.30 -15.91 19.32
C ILE A 160 16.68 -14.48 18.90
N GLU A 161 16.20 -14.00 17.76
CA GLU A 161 16.45 -12.63 17.31
C GLU A 161 15.89 -11.60 18.32
N SER A 162 14.69 -11.84 18.86
CA SER A 162 14.10 -11.01 19.91
C SER A 162 14.95 -10.97 21.18
N ILE A 163 15.48 -12.13 21.61
CA ILE A 163 16.40 -12.23 22.76
C ILE A 163 17.68 -11.45 22.49
N LEU A 164 18.31 -11.62 21.31
CA LEU A 164 19.52 -10.91 20.93
C LEU A 164 19.32 -9.38 20.92
N ASN A 165 18.15 -8.90 20.48
CA ASN A 165 17.84 -7.47 20.53
C ASN A 165 17.68 -6.95 21.96
N LYS A 166 17.12 -7.75 22.87
CA LYS A 166 17.07 -7.42 24.31
C LYS A 166 18.47 -7.40 24.92
N GLU A 167 19.35 -8.33 24.57
CA GLU A 167 20.74 -8.36 25.05
C GLU A 167 21.52 -7.10 24.62
N LYS A 168 21.39 -6.68 23.37
CA LYS A 168 21.99 -5.41 22.89
C LYS A 168 21.51 -4.22 23.72
N SER A 169 20.21 -4.14 23.99
CA SER A 169 19.62 -3.08 24.81
C SER A 169 20.19 -3.09 26.25
N ILE A 170 20.39 -4.28 26.83
CA ILE A 170 21.01 -4.42 28.16
C ILE A 170 22.46 -3.94 28.15
N ILE A 171 23.22 -4.25 27.10
CA ILE A 171 24.61 -3.80 26.95
C ILE A 171 24.66 -2.27 26.87
N GLU A 172 23.81 -1.64 26.06
CA GLU A 172 23.71 -0.18 25.98
C GLU A 172 23.38 0.46 27.34
N LEU A 173 22.41 -0.11 28.07
CA LEU A 173 22.06 0.37 29.42
C LEU A 173 23.22 0.22 30.41
N LYS A 174 24.01 -0.87 30.32
CA LYS A 174 25.21 -1.05 31.15
C LYS A 174 26.27 0.02 30.88
N VAL A 175 26.47 0.40 29.61
CA VAL A 175 27.40 1.47 29.23
C VAL A 175 26.92 2.80 29.82
N GLN A 176 25.65 3.15 29.63
CA GLN A 176 25.07 4.38 30.19
C GLN A 176 25.17 4.44 31.71
N LEU A 177 24.93 3.31 32.40
CA LEU A 177 25.05 3.24 33.86
C LEU A 177 26.50 3.48 34.33
N SER A 178 27.48 2.95 33.62
CA SER A 178 28.90 3.17 33.92
C SER A 178 29.29 4.64 33.77
N GLU A 179 28.80 5.31 32.73
CA GLU A 179 29.00 6.76 32.54
C GLU A 179 28.40 7.59 33.68
N VAL A 180 27.18 7.24 34.11
CA VAL A 180 26.53 7.88 35.26
C VAL A 180 27.33 7.67 36.54
N PHE A 181 27.81 6.44 36.79
CA PHE A 181 28.61 6.13 37.97
C PHE A 181 29.93 6.93 38.01
N ASN A 182 30.61 7.07 36.87
CA ASN A 182 31.82 7.88 36.75
C ASN A 182 31.54 9.37 37.02
N ARG A 183 30.39 9.88 36.54
CA ARG A 183 29.96 11.25 36.83
C ARG A 183 29.67 11.48 38.31
N ILE A 184 28.95 10.57 38.96
CA ILE A 184 28.67 10.63 40.40
C ILE A 184 29.98 10.62 41.19
N SER A 185 30.87 9.66 40.92
CA SER A 185 32.19 9.57 41.56
C SER A 185 32.99 10.87 41.41
N SER A 186 32.97 11.49 40.23
CA SER A 186 33.64 12.78 39.99
C SER A 186 33.03 13.92 40.80
N ILE A 187 31.71 13.96 40.95
CA ILE A 187 31.01 14.97 41.77
C ILE A 187 31.33 14.76 43.25
N GLU A 188 31.28 13.51 43.73
CA GLU A 188 31.62 13.16 45.12
C GLU A 188 33.05 13.59 45.47
N GLN A 189 34.02 13.32 44.60
CA GLN A 189 35.40 13.77 44.79
C GLN A 189 35.52 15.30 44.86
N LYS A 190 34.75 16.04 44.04
CA LYS A 190 34.73 17.51 44.08
C LYS A 190 34.10 18.06 45.35
N ILE A 191 33.11 17.37 45.93
CA ILE A 191 32.48 17.76 47.19
C ILE A 191 33.44 17.52 48.36
N VAL A 192 34.12 16.37 48.39
CA VAL A 192 35.07 16.01 49.47
C VAL A 192 36.34 16.88 49.45
N ALA A 193 36.70 17.44 48.29
CA ALA A 193 37.86 18.33 48.14
C ALA A 193 37.58 19.80 48.54
N PHE A 194 36.35 20.13 48.95
CA PHE A 194 35.93 21.44 49.45
C PHE A 194 35.91 21.47 50.98
#